data_AF-A0A2G6EU27-F1
#
_entry.id   AF-A0A2G6EU27-F1
#
_cell.length_a   1.000
_cell.length_b   1.000
_cell.length_c   1.000
_cell.angle_alpha   90.00
_cell.angle_beta   90.00
_cell.angle_gamma   90.00
#
_symmetry.space_group_name_H-M   'P 1'
#
loop_
_entity.id
_entity.type
_entity.pdbx_description
1 polymer ?
#
loop_
_entity_poly.entity_id
_entity_poly.type
_entity_poly.pdbx_seq_one_letter_code
_entity_poly.pdbx_strand_id
1 'polypeptide(L)'
;MTLIALALTGCDEVVETFEQSSRSGTVIDDDVEAPLSDKAKQYEKALELSNRFLVLWQKKDFHSIHEQLVDPEMQSRLSVEKLADIDSHVEKAYGKLVGFKKGQWAFEPKRAKKQYFLFSIKSVTHEKTKLNYLFQFVLDNKYEKLVGFYVREKPALRAPGQIHSNKQ
;
A
#
# COMPACT_ATOMS: atom_id res chain seq x y z
N MET A 1 -0.69 22.41 12.79
CA MET A 1 -1.10 21.15 12.11
C MET A 1 0.12 20.25 12.10
N THR A 2 0.15 19.23 12.96
CA THR A 2 1.39 18.48 13.25
C THR A 2 1.43 17.23 12.38
N LEU A 3 2.33 17.22 11.40
CA LEU A 3 2.71 16.05 10.63
C LEU A 3 3.46 15.10 11.57
N ILE A 4 2.85 13.99 11.98
CA ILE A 4 3.57 12.93 12.70
C ILE A 4 4.20 12.01 11.65
N ALA A 5 5.34 12.43 11.12
CA ALA A 5 6.26 11.54 10.44
C ALA A 5 7.15 10.91 11.52
N LEU A 6 6.96 9.63 11.84
CA LEU A 6 8.00 8.87 12.52
C LEU A 6 9.13 8.63 11.51
N ALA A 7 10.04 9.60 11.44
CA ALA A 7 11.33 9.43 10.78
C ALA A 7 12.22 8.56 11.67
N LEU A 8 12.33 7.28 11.32
CA LEU A 8 13.47 6.48 11.75
C LEU A 8 14.71 7.09 11.08
N THR A 9 15.58 7.70 11.87
CA THR A 9 16.87 8.21 11.43
C THR A 9 17.75 7.05 10.95
N GLY A 10 18.11 7.07 9.68
CA GLY A 10 19.02 6.07 9.11
C GLY A 10 19.26 6.24 7.62
N CYS A 11 20.15 7.17 7.25
CA CYS A 11 20.73 7.42 5.92
C CYS A 11 19.77 7.68 4.75
N ASP A 12 20.16 8.56 3.83
CA ASP A 12 19.51 8.75 2.53
C ASP A 12 19.45 7.41 1.77
N GLU A 13 18.33 6.69 1.89
CA GLU A 13 18.09 5.44 1.19
C GLU A 13 17.56 5.73 -0.22
N VAL A 14 18.43 5.56 -1.21
CA VAL A 14 18.02 5.55 -2.62
C VAL A 14 17.12 4.34 -2.84
N VAL A 15 15.81 4.60 -2.94
CA VAL A 15 14.82 3.60 -3.34
C VAL A 15 14.78 3.58 -4.87
N GLU A 16 15.40 2.59 -5.48
CA GLU A 16 15.32 2.38 -6.94
C GLU A 16 13.94 1.81 -7.29
N THR A 17 13.22 2.50 -8.17
CA THR A 17 11.97 2.01 -8.76
C THR A 17 12.29 1.35 -10.09
N PHE A 18 11.89 0.09 -10.27
CA PHE A 18 12.14 -0.61 -11.52
C PHE A 18 11.13 -0.20 -12.60
N GLU A 19 11.55 -0.25 -13.86
CA GLU A 19 10.70 0.03 -15.05
C GLU A 19 9.48 -0.91 -15.19
N GLN A 20 9.32 -1.88 -14.30
CA GLN A 20 8.24 -2.87 -14.30
C GLN A 20 7.02 -2.47 -13.48
N SER A 21 6.92 -1.20 -13.06
CA SER A 21 5.69 -0.71 -12.44
C SER A 21 4.51 -0.83 -13.41
N SER A 22 3.36 -1.28 -12.90
CA SER A 22 2.16 -1.49 -13.72
C SER A 22 0.90 -1.11 -12.94
N ARG A 23 -0.16 -0.71 -13.63
CA ARG A 23 -1.43 -0.33 -12.99
C ARG A 23 -2.63 -0.57 -13.89
N SER A 24 -3.79 -0.76 -13.28
CA SER A 24 -5.09 -0.57 -13.90
C SER A 24 -5.33 0.93 -14.12
N GLY A 25 -5.77 1.31 -15.30
CA GLY A 25 -6.00 2.70 -15.65
C GLY A 25 -4.71 3.46 -16.02
N THR A 26 -4.74 4.77 -15.83
CA THR A 26 -3.67 5.69 -16.25
C THR A 26 -3.04 6.38 -15.04
N VAL A 27 -1.99 7.17 -15.26
CA VAL A 27 -1.42 8.04 -14.20
C VAL A 27 -2.43 9.11 -13.75
N ILE A 28 -3.39 9.46 -14.61
CA ILE A 28 -4.41 10.48 -14.36
C ILE A 28 -5.61 9.86 -13.63
N ASP A 29 -5.99 8.65 -14.00
CA ASP A 29 -7.07 7.88 -13.37
C ASP A 29 -6.65 6.42 -13.16
N ASP A 30 -6.13 6.14 -11.97
CA ASP A 30 -5.70 4.80 -11.54
C ASP A 30 -6.75 4.09 -10.66
N ASP A 31 -7.91 4.71 -10.43
CA ASP A 31 -9.02 4.13 -9.69
C ASP A 31 -10.01 3.42 -10.63
N VAL A 32 -9.46 2.57 -11.49
CA VAL A 32 -10.18 1.88 -12.57
C VAL A 32 -10.09 0.37 -12.35
N GLU A 33 -11.17 -0.37 -12.59
CA GLU A 33 -11.11 -1.83 -12.61
C GLU A 33 -10.68 -2.31 -13.99
N ALA A 34 -9.71 -3.23 -14.03
CA ALA A 34 -9.29 -3.88 -15.26
C ALA A 34 -8.75 -5.28 -14.95
N PRO A 35 -8.85 -6.23 -15.89
CA PRO A 35 -8.11 -7.48 -15.80
C PRO A 35 -6.61 -7.22 -15.61
N LEU A 36 -5.92 -8.13 -14.92
CA LEU A 36 -4.46 -8.08 -14.84
C LEU A 36 -3.86 -8.16 -16.24
N SER A 37 -2.93 -7.26 -16.55
CA SER A 37 -2.12 -7.37 -17.76
C SER A 37 -1.23 -8.61 -17.68
N ASP A 38 -0.73 -9.10 -18.82
CA ASP A 38 0.15 -10.28 -18.83
C ASP A 38 1.38 -10.12 -17.93
N LYS A 39 1.95 -8.91 -17.86
CA LYS A 39 3.07 -8.59 -16.97
C LYS A 39 2.67 -8.57 -15.49
N ALA A 40 1.42 -8.23 -15.17
CA ALA A 40 0.91 -8.11 -13.81
C ALA A 40 0.33 -9.42 -13.25
N LYS A 41 0.03 -10.42 -14.10
CA LYS A 41 -0.46 -11.74 -13.68
C LYS A 41 0.42 -12.40 -12.61
N GLN A 42 1.73 -12.20 -12.69
CA GLN A 42 2.67 -12.72 -11.67
C GLN A 42 2.38 -12.18 -10.25
N TYR A 43 1.67 -11.06 -10.12
CA TYR A 43 1.36 -10.39 -8.84
C TYR A 43 -0.09 -10.64 -8.36
N GLU A 44 -0.82 -11.57 -8.99
CA GLU A 44 -2.23 -11.84 -8.67
C GLU A 44 -2.46 -12.13 -7.18
N LYS A 45 -1.62 -12.97 -6.57
CA LYS A 45 -1.68 -13.27 -5.13
C LYS A 45 -1.54 -12.02 -4.24
N ALA A 46 -0.70 -11.07 -4.64
CA ALA A 46 -0.54 -9.82 -3.89
C ALA A 46 -1.81 -8.97 -3.94
N LEU A 47 -2.51 -8.92 -5.08
CA LEU A 47 -3.81 -8.27 -5.20
C LEU A 47 -4.88 -8.97 -4.36
N GLU A 48 -4.92 -10.30 -4.39
CA GLU A 48 -5.85 -11.09 -3.57
C GLU A 48 -5.68 -10.81 -2.08
N LEU A 49 -4.44 -10.86 -1.58
CA LEU A 49 -4.15 -10.54 -0.18
C LEU A 49 -4.48 -9.09 0.17
N SER A 50 -4.17 -8.14 -0.70
CA SER A 50 -4.48 -6.72 -0.48
C SER A 50 -5.99 -6.49 -0.43
N ASN A 51 -6.76 -7.16 -1.29
CA ASN A 51 -8.22 -7.13 -1.26
C ASN A 51 -8.78 -7.78 0.01
N ARG A 52 -8.24 -8.94 0.43
CA ARG A 52 -8.65 -9.61 1.67
C ARG A 52 -8.35 -8.74 2.90
N PHE A 53 -7.19 -8.10 2.94
CA PHE A 53 -6.84 -7.13 3.98
C PHE A 53 -7.88 -6.03 4.05
N LEU A 54 -8.24 -5.38 2.93
CA LEU A 54 -9.21 -4.29 2.92
C LEU A 54 -10.63 -4.73 3.35
N VAL A 55 -11.04 -5.97 3.02
CA VAL A 55 -12.31 -6.53 3.53
C VAL A 55 -12.28 -6.67 5.05
N LEU A 56 -11.19 -7.18 5.63
CA LEU A 56 -11.05 -7.29 7.08
C LEU A 56 -10.89 -5.92 7.75
N TRP A 57 -10.17 -5.00 7.10
CA TRP A 57 -9.97 -3.63 7.56
C TRP A 57 -11.30 -2.88 7.68
N GLN A 58 -12.15 -2.97 6.65
CA GLN A 58 -13.50 -2.37 6.68
C GLN A 58 -14.38 -2.96 7.80
N LYS A 59 -14.16 -4.23 8.18
CA LYS A 59 -14.82 -4.89 9.31
C LYS A 59 -14.16 -4.60 10.66
N LYS A 60 -13.05 -3.87 10.68
CA LYS A 60 -12.20 -3.63 11.86
C LYS A 60 -11.69 -4.92 12.51
N ASP A 61 -11.54 -5.99 11.72
CA ASP A 61 -11.01 -7.27 12.17
C ASP A 61 -9.47 -7.27 12.08
N PHE A 62 -8.85 -6.45 12.93
CA PHE A 62 -7.39 -6.29 12.96
C PHE A 62 -6.67 -7.53 13.46
N HIS A 63 -7.35 -8.37 14.24
CA HIS A 63 -6.79 -9.62 14.74
C HIS A 63 -6.60 -10.63 13.60
N SER A 64 -7.63 -10.86 12.76
CA SER A 64 -7.48 -11.70 11.57
C SER A 64 -6.43 -11.17 10.60
N ILE A 65 -6.31 -9.85 10.45
CA ILE A 65 -5.24 -9.24 9.64
C ILE A 65 -3.87 -9.63 10.20
N HIS A 66 -3.64 -9.40 11.49
CA HIS A 66 -2.38 -9.65 12.17
C HIS A 66 -1.96 -11.12 12.10
N GLU A 67 -2.87 -12.04 12.44
CA GLU A 67 -2.54 -13.46 12.51
C GLU A 67 -2.42 -14.10 11.11
N GLN A 68 -3.29 -13.72 10.18
CA GLN A 68 -3.45 -14.45 8.93
C GLN A 68 -2.70 -13.81 7.77
N LEU A 69 -2.49 -12.50 7.77
CA LEU A 69 -1.95 -11.78 6.60
C LEU A 69 -0.57 -11.17 6.84
N VAL A 70 -0.21 -10.84 8.07
CA VAL A 70 1.11 -10.27 8.40
C VAL A 70 2.14 -11.38 8.54
N ASP A 71 3.34 -11.12 8.03
CA ASP A 71 4.49 -12.00 8.19
C ASP A 71 4.84 -12.14 9.69
N PRO A 72 5.08 -13.36 10.22
CA PRO A 72 5.40 -13.57 11.63
C PRO A 72 6.54 -12.68 12.15
N GLU A 73 7.57 -12.42 11.35
CA GLU A 73 8.69 -11.57 11.74
C GLU A 73 8.28 -10.09 11.89
N MET A 74 7.19 -9.70 11.23
CA MET A 74 6.68 -8.33 11.20
C MET A 74 5.50 -8.11 12.15
N GLN A 75 4.95 -9.15 12.76
CA GLN A 75 3.81 -9.08 13.68
C GLN A 75 4.07 -8.19 14.91
N SER A 76 5.30 -8.06 15.37
CA SER A 76 5.67 -7.14 16.46
C SER A 76 5.61 -5.66 16.04
N ARG A 77 5.87 -5.39 14.75
CA ARG A 77 5.91 -4.02 14.19
C ARG A 77 4.55 -3.58 13.66
N LEU A 78 3.75 -4.52 13.17
CA LEU A 78 2.39 -4.33 12.68
C LEU A 78 1.39 -5.01 13.61
N SER A 79 1.43 -4.71 14.91
CA SER A 79 0.54 -5.32 15.90
C SER A 79 -0.93 -4.93 15.68
N VAL A 80 -1.84 -5.66 16.34
CA VAL A 80 -3.28 -5.35 16.34
C VAL A 80 -3.54 -3.91 16.81
N GLU A 81 -2.86 -3.47 17.87
CA GLU A 81 -2.96 -2.11 18.39
C GLU A 81 -2.47 -1.10 17.37
N LYS A 82 -1.38 -1.42 16.65
CA LYS A 82 -0.84 -0.50 15.65
C LYS A 82 -1.76 -0.37 14.44
N LEU A 83 -2.39 -1.46 14.01
CA LEU A 83 -3.38 -1.44 12.94
C LEU A 83 -4.60 -0.60 13.34
N ALA A 84 -5.12 -0.79 14.56
CA ALA A 84 -6.22 -0.01 15.10
C ALA A 84 -5.87 1.49 15.25
N ASP A 85 -4.65 1.80 15.67
CA ASP A 85 -4.12 3.16 15.77
C ASP A 85 -4.08 3.84 14.39
N ILE A 86 -3.64 3.12 13.35
CA ILE A 86 -3.65 3.62 11.98
C ILE A 86 -5.09 3.89 11.51
N ASP A 87 -6.03 2.96 11.70
CA ASP A 87 -7.45 3.15 11.32
C ASP A 87 -8.05 4.36 12.02
N SER A 88 -7.86 4.48 13.34
CA SER A 88 -8.39 5.60 14.11
C SER A 88 -7.84 6.95 13.62
N HIS A 89 -6.56 7.03 13.29
CA HIS A 89 -5.97 8.25 12.74
C HIS A 89 -6.52 8.58 11.35
N VAL A 90 -6.65 7.58 10.48
CA VAL A 90 -7.20 7.73 9.14
C VAL A 90 -8.65 8.18 9.18
N GLU A 91 -9.50 7.52 9.98
CA GLU A 91 -10.92 7.89 10.08
C GLU A 91 -11.11 9.30 10.67
N LYS A 92 -10.31 9.68 11.67
CA LYS A 92 -10.36 11.03 12.25
C LYS A 92 -10.03 12.11 11.21
N ALA A 93 -9.00 11.86 10.39
CA ALA A 93 -8.56 12.81 9.38
C ALA A 93 -9.50 12.84 8.16
N TYR A 94 -9.81 11.67 7.58
CA TYR A 94 -10.40 11.52 6.25
C TYR A 94 -11.83 10.97 6.24
N GLY A 95 -12.38 10.64 7.41
CA GLY A 95 -13.67 9.99 7.55
C GLY A 95 -13.61 8.48 7.34
N LYS A 96 -14.75 7.81 7.52
CA LYS A 96 -14.85 6.35 7.44
C LYS A 96 -14.54 5.83 6.03
N LEU A 97 -14.05 4.59 5.96
CA LEU A 97 -13.90 3.88 4.70
C LEU A 97 -15.29 3.64 4.09
N VAL A 98 -15.50 4.15 2.87
CA VAL A 98 -16.73 4.00 2.10
C VAL A 98 -16.65 2.75 1.21
N GLY A 99 -15.51 2.54 0.54
CA GLY A 99 -15.30 1.36 -0.28
C GLY A 99 -14.03 1.39 -1.12
N PHE A 100 -13.80 0.29 -1.82
CA PHE A 100 -12.69 0.11 -2.74
C PHE A 100 -13.10 -0.85 -3.87
N LYS A 101 -12.43 -0.74 -5.01
CA LYS A 101 -12.65 -1.59 -6.18
C LYS A 101 -11.75 -2.82 -6.11
N LYS A 102 -12.29 -4.03 -6.24
CA LYS A 102 -11.49 -5.26 -6.12
C LYS A 102 -10.57 -5.46 -7.32
N GLY A 103 -11.06 -5.12 -8.52
CA GLY A 103 -10.32 -5.21 -9.78
C GLY A 103 -9.40 -4.03 -10.08
N GLN A 104 -9.30 -3.05 -9.18
CA GLN A 104 -8.31 -1.96 -9.27
C GLN A 104 -6.97 -2.47 -8.73
N TRP A 105 -5.87 -2.18 -9.41
CA TRP A 105 -4.54 -2.62 -8.99
C TRP A 105 -3.45 -1.66 -9.46
N ALA A 106 -2.42 -1.51 -8.65
CA ALA A 106 -1.15 -0.94 -9.08
C ALA A 106 -0.03 -1.68 -8.35
N PHE A 107 1.06 -1.95 -9.07
CA PHE A 107 2.20 -2.70 -8.60
C PHE A 107 3.47 -1.90 -8.86
N GLU A 108 4.27 -1.68 -7.81
CA GLU A 108 5.55 -1.00 -7.90
C GLU A 108 6.64 -1.89 -7.28
N PRO A 109 7.42 -2.63 -8.08
CA PRO A 109 8.62 -3.30 -7.61
C PRO A 109 9.68 -2.27 -7.23
N LYS A 110 10.28 -2.42 -6.05
CA LYS A 110 11.32 -1.52 -5.52
C LYS A 110 12.43 -2.29 -4.86
N ARG A 111 13.61 -1.68 -4.79
CA ARG A 111 14.76 -2.21 -4.04
C ARG A 111 15.07 -1.29 -2.86
N ALA A 112 15.25 -1.88 -1.68
CA ALA A 112 15.76 -1.20 -0.50
C ALA A 112 16.77 -2.11 0.22
N LYS A 113 17.95 -1.58 0.55
CA LYS A 113 19.01 -2.27 1.32
C LYS A 113 19.26 -3.73 0.89
N LYS A 114 19.38 -3.96 -0.43
CA LYS A 114 19.60 -5.27 -1.08
C LYS A 114 18.41 -6.23 -1.12
N GLN A 115 17.27 -5.89 -0.51
CA GLN A 115 16.04 -6.64 -0.63
C GLN A 115 15.13 -6.02 -1.68
N TYR A 116 14.44 -6.89 -2.42
CA TYR A 116 13.46 -6.50 -3.41
C TYR A 116 12.08 -6.65 -2.80
N PHE A 117 11.24 -5.65 -3.01
CA PHE A 117 9.88 -5.58 -2.51
C PHE A 117 8.92 -5.34 -3.66
N LEU A 118 7.71 -5.85 -3.50
CA LEU A 118 6.57 -5.46 -4.30
C LEU A 118 5.66 -4.58 -3.44
N PHE A 119 5.31 -3.40 -3.94
CA PHE A 119 4.19 -2.64 -3.40
C PHE A 119 2.94 -2.90 -4.23
N SER A 120 1.91 -3.49 -3.63
CA SER A 120 0.55 -3.46 -4.18
C SER A 120 -0.15 -2.22 -3.63
N ILE A 121 -0.68 -1.38 -4.51
CA ILE A 121 -1.28 -0.09 -4.17
C ILE A 121 -2.77 -0.13 -4.52
N LYS A 122 -3.59 0.16 -3.51
CA LYS A 122 -5.04 0.20 -3.62
C LYS A 122 -5.55 1.62 -3.41
N SER A 123 -6.41 2.08 -4.32
CA SER A 123 -7.19 3.31 -4.13
C SER A 123 -8.41 2.99 -3.26
N VAL A 124 -8.53 3.65 -2.13
CA VAL A 124 -9.59 3.44 -1.15
C VAL A 124 -10.35 4.74 -0.94
N THR A 125 -11.67 4.70 -1.10
CA THR A 125 -12.55 5.85 -0.92
C THR A 125 -12.93 5.97 0.54
N HIS A 126 -12.65 7.14 1.11
CA HIS A 126 -13.14 7.60 2.40
C HIS A 126 -14.17 8.72 2.20
N GLU A 127 -14.91 9.07 3.26
CA GLU A 127 -15.96 10.10 3.20
C GLU A 127 -15.45 11.46 2.68
N LYS A 128 -14.22 11.85 3.01
CA LYS A 128 -13.66 13.17 2.62
C LYS A 128 -12.76 13.14 1.39
N THR A 129 -12.14 11.99 1.08
CA THR A 129 -11.14 11.89 0.00
C THR A 129 -10.85 10.44 -0.38
N LYS A 130 -10.01 10.24 -1.40
CA LYS A 130 -9.41 8.93 -1.71
C LYS A 130 -7.98 8.86 -1.20
N LEU A 131 -7.62 7.72 -0.61
CA LEU A 131 -6.30 7.45 -0.08
C LEU A 131 -5.67 6.27 -0.82
N ASN A 132 -4.34 6.26 -0.86
CA ASN A 132 -3.59 5.11 -1.32
C ASN A 132 -3.20 4.25 -0.11
N TYR A 133 -3.61 2.99 -0.15
CA TYR A 133 -3.20 1.95 0.79
C TYR A 133 -2.10 1.15 0.11
N LEU A 134 -0.92 1.10 0.74
CA LEU A 134 0.26 0.45 0.20
C LEU A 134 0.60 -0.79 1.01
N PHE A 135 0.59 -1.92 0.33
CA PHE A 135 0.86 -3.24 0.84
C PHE A 135 2.23 -3.69 0.37
N GLN A 136 3.15 -3.92 1.29
CA GLN A 136 4.51 -4.32 0.97
C GLN A 136 4.68 -5.83 1.14
N PHE A 137 5.23 -6.47 0.11
CA PHE A 137 5.58 -7.88 0.08
C PHE A 137 7.05 -8.03 -0.28
N VAL A 138 7.68 -9.15 0.12
CA VAL A 138 8.96 -9.55 -0.47
C VAL A 138 8.73 -9.89 -1.94
N LEU A 139 9.66 -9.48 -2.82
CA LEU A 139 9.59 -9.81 -4.24
C LEU A 139 10.13 -11.24 -4.47
N ASP A 140 9.34 -12.23 -4.08
CA ASP A 140 9.69 -13.67 -4.12
C ASP A 140 8.76 -14.52 -5.00
N ASN A 141 7.85 -13.89 -5.74
CA ASN A 141 6.79 -14.51 -6.55
C ASN A 141 5.74 -15.32 -5.77
N LYS A 142 5.81 -15.37 -4.44
CA LYS A 142 4.82 -16.06 -3.59
C LYS A 142 3.80 -15.08 -3.02
N TYR A 143 4.28 -13.94 -2.53
CA TYR A 143 3.45 -12.85 -1.98
C TYR A 143 2.48 -13.29 -0.87
N GLU A 144 2.85 -14.29 -0.06
CA GLU A 144 1.93 -14.95 0.88
C GLU A 144 1.66 -14.15 2.15
N LYS A 145 2.54 -13.21 2.50
CA LYS A 145 2.48 -12.43 3.73
C LYS A 145 2.93 -10.98 3.52
N LEU A 146 2.31 -10.08 4.28
CA LEU A 146 2.65 -8.66 4.32
C LEU A 146 3.86 -8.43 5.22
N VAL A 147 4.85 -7.73 4.67
CA VAL A 147 6.02 -7.26 5.43
C VAL A 147 5.98 -5.77 5.72
N GLY A 148 4.91 -5.09 5.29
CA GLY A 148 4.72 -3.66 5.52
C GLY A 148 3.34 -3.19 5.08
N PHE A 149 2.83 -2.16 5.77
CA PHE A 149 1.56 -1.52 5.45
C PHE A 149 1.63 -0.04 5.82
N TYR A 150 1.17 0.83 4.93
CA TYR A 150 1.00 2.26 5.24
C TYR A 150 -0.06 2.89 4.34
N VAL A 151 -0.68 3.95 4.88
CA VAL A 151 -1.69 4.75 4.21
C VAL A 151 -1.08 6.12 3.92
N ARG A 152 -1.32 6.64 2.71
CA ARG A 152 -0.94 8.01 2.36
C ARG A 152 -2.04 8.65 1.54
N GLU A 153 -2.11 9.97 1.61
CA GLU A 153 -2.91 10.73 0.65
C GLU A 153 -2.47 10.35 -0.77
N LYS A 154 -3.46 10.16 -1.65
CA LYS A 154 -3.17 10.05 -3.07
C LYS A 154 -2.53 11.40 -3.46
N PRO A 155 -1.29 11.43 -3.99
CA PRO A 155 -0.69 12.69 -4.38
C PRO A 155 -1.64 13.40 -5.35
N ALA A 156 -1.85 14.70 -5.17
CA ALA A 156 -2.48 15.52 -6.19
C ALA A 156 -1.74 15.28 -7.52
N LEU A 157 -2.51 15.08 -8.60
CA LEU A 157 -2.06 14.62 -9.91
C LEU A 157 -0.72 15.27 -10.34
N ARG A 158 0.25 14.45 -10.76
CA ARG A 158 1.52 14.92 -11.33
C ARG A 158 1.76 14.29 -12.69
N ALA A 159 2.31 15.09 -13.61
CA ALA A 159 2.66 14.65 -14.96
C ALA A 159 3.85 13.67 -14.95
N PRO A 160 4.00 12.83 -15.99
CA PRO A 160 5.20 12.01 -16.17
C PRO A 160 6.49 12.86 -16.15
N GLY A 161 7.51 12.42 -15.40
CA GLY A 161 8.85 13.05 -15.39
C GLY A 161 9.23 13.85 -14.14
N GLN A 162 8.36 13.96 -13.13
CA GLN A 162 8.77 14.59 -11.86
C GLN A 162 9.59 13.63 -10.99
N ILE A 163 10.90 13.88 -10.93
CA ILE A 163 11.85 13.22 -10.03
C ILE A 163 11.64 13.75 -8.60
N HIS A 164 11.71 12.86 -7.61
CA HIS A 164 11.84 13.23 -6.21
C HIS A 164 13.15 14.01 -6.01
N SER A 165 13.08 15.31 -5.68
CA SER A 165 14.05 15.85 -4.73
C SER A 165 13.38 15.71 -3.37
N ASN A 166 13.86 14.79 -2.54
CA ASN A 166 13.67 14.95 -1.11
C ASN A 166 14.44 16.21 -0.75
N LYS A 167 13.76 17.36 -0.71
CA LYS A 167 14.30 18.51 0.01
C LYS A 167 14.25 18.12 1.47
N GLN A 168 15.43 17.80 2.00
CA GLN A 168 15.74 17.92 3.42
C GLN A 168 15.49 19.37 3.86
#